data_AF-A0AAU9ZWX3-F1
#
_entry.id   AF-A0AAU9ZWX3-F1
#
_cell.length_a   1.000
_cell.length_b   1.000
_cell.length_c   1.000
_cell.angle_alpha   90.00
_cell.angle_beta   90.00
_cell.angle_gamma   90.00
#
_symmetry.space_group_name_H-M   'P 1'
#
loop_
_entity.id
_entity.type
_entity.pdbx_description
1 polymer ?
#
loop_
_entity_poly.entity_id
_entity_poly.type
_entity_poly.pdbx_seq_one_letter_code
_entity_poly.pdbx_strand_id
1 'polypeptide(L)'
;MCPSRCLLFLAILVLLIHLSLARATPVSRPAQCLDHSQNLLRTTNNMLEKARQILKHYPCTAEDIDHEDITGDKTSTLKACLPLELVKNESCLASRETASLTRGSCLPPRKTSLMMTLCLSSIYEDLKMYQTEFKAINEELLDHNQKQVVLDENMLTAIDKLMQALNLNGETLPQSPSLEVANPYKVKMKLCILLQAFSIRAVTINRVMSYLNSS
;
A
#
# COMPACT_ATOMS: atom_id res chain seq x y z
N MET A 1 56.02 23.89 18.56
CA MET A 1 54.78 23.09 18.32
C MET A 1 54.96 22.37 16.99
N CYS A 2 54.84 21.04 16.97
CA CYS A 2 55.37 20.20 15.89
C CYS A 2 54.31 19.96 14.78
N PRO A 3 54.54 20.39 13.53
CA PRO A 3 53.54 20.37 12.45
C PRO A 3 53.07 18.95 12.05
N SER A 4 53.91 17.94 12.27
CA SER A 4 53.62 16.54 11.99
C SER A 4 52.47 15.98 12.85
N ARG A 5 52.34 16.45 14.11
CA ARG A 5 51.26 15.99 15.01
C ARG A 5 49.89 16.54 14.59
N CYS A 6 49.82 17.77 14.09
CA CYS A 6 48.59 18.35 13.55
C CYS A 6 48.07 17.59 12.32
N LEU A 7 48.97 17.18 11.43
CA LEU A 7 48.60 16.43 10.22
C LEU A 7 48.01 15.05 10.54
N LEU A 8 48.56 14.36 11.54
CA LEU A 8 48.02 13.09 12.03
C LEU A 8 46.62 13.25 12.62
N PHE A 9 46.38 14.29 13.42
CA PHE A 9 45.05 14.56 13.96
C PHE A 9 44.01 14.85 12.87
N LEU A 10 44.38 15.62 11.85
CA LEU A 10 43.49 15.92 10.72
C LEU A 10 43.17 14.65 9.90
N ALA A 11 44.16 13.79 9.67
CA ALA A 11 43.95 12.53 8.96
C ALA A 11 43.00 11.58 9.72
N ILE A 12 43.16 11.47 11.04
CA ILE A 12 42.28 10.65 11.90
C ILE A 12 40.86 11.22 11.91
N LEU A 13 40.71 12.56 12.00
CA LEU A 13 39.40 13.20 12.01
C LEU A 13 38.66 12.99 10.68
N VAL A 14 39.36 13.11 9.54
CA VAL A 14 38.80 12.83 8.22
C VAL A 14 38.40 11.35 8.10
N LEU A 15 39.22 10.43 8.61
CA LEU A 15 38.88 9.00 8.61
C LEU A 15 37.63 8.70 9.45
N LEU A 16 37.48 9.34 10.61
CA LEU A 16 36.32 9.19 11.49
C LEU A 16 35.04 9.78 10.88
N ILE A 17 35.15 10.88 10.14
CA ILE A 17 34.03 11.48 9.38
C ILE A 17 33.60 10.57 8.23
N HIS A 18 34.55 9.95 7.52
CA HIS A 18 34.21 8.96 6.48
C HIS A 18 33.61 7.67 7.08
N LEU A 19 34.09 7.22 8.24
CA LEU A 19 33.53 6.05 8.93
C LEU A 19 32.11 6.30 9.47
N SER A 20 31.81 7.52 9.91
CA SER A 20 30.47 7.89 10.39
C SER A 20 29.47 8.10 9.25
N LEU A 21 29.91 8.63 8.11
CA LEU A 21 29.07 8.82 6.93
C LEU A 21 28.76 7.51 6.18
N ALA A 22 29.65 6.51 6.26
CA ALA A 22 29.43 5.19 5.67
C ALA A 22 28.47 4.29 6.46
N ARG A 23 28.07 4.69 7.67
CA ARG A 23 27.14 3.91 8.51
C ARG A 23 25.68 4.29 8.21
N ALA A 24 25.26 4.08 6.96
CA ALA A 24 23.84 3.95 6.66
C ALA A 24 23.36 2.66 7.33
N THR A 25 22.62 2.78 8.43
CA THR A 25 22.04 1.61 9.08
C THR A 25 21.05 0.99 8.10
N PRO A 26 21.13 -0.32 7.82
CA PRO A 26 20.14 -0.96 6.97
C PRO A 26 18.78 -0.81 7.64
N VAL A 27 17.86 -0.08 6.99
CA VAL A 27 16.47 0.03 7.44
C VAL A 27 15.88 -1.37 7.49
N SER A 28 15.25 -1.72 8.61
CA SER A 28 14.63 -3.04 8.74
C SER A 28 13.48 -3.15 7.72
N ARG A 29 13.32 -4.32 7.09
CA ARG A 29 12.25 -4.52 6.10
C ARG A 29 10.83 -4.21 6.64
N PRO A 30 10.47 -4.52 7.90
CA PRO A 30 9.19 -4.09 8.47
C PRO A 30 9.02 -2.56 8.53
N ALA A 31 10.08 -1.82 8.88
CA ALA A 31 10.04 -0.35 8.88
C ALA A 31 9.86 0.19 7.46
N GLN A 32 10.54 -0.41 6.48
CA GLN A 32 10.34 -0.07 5.07
C GLN A 32 8.90 -0.31 4.59
N CYS A 33 8.28 -1.43 4.99
CA CYS A 33 6.87 -1.70 4.64
C CYS A 33 5.91 -0.71 5.30
N LEU A 34 6.19 -0.28 6.53
CA LEU A 34 5.44 0.79 7.19
C LEU A 34 5.58 2.13 6.46
N ASP A 35 6.80 2.51 6.05
CA ASP A 35 7.02 3.75 5.29
C ASP A 35 6.24 3.74 3.97
N HIS A 36 6.25 2.61 3.27
CA HIS A 36 5.48 2.43 2.05
C HIS A 36 3.97 2.48 2.30
N SER A 37 3.45 1.85 3.36
CA SER A 37 2.01 1.92 3.68
C SER A 37 1.56 3.32 4.09
N GLN A 38 2.39 4.05 4.84
CA GLN A 38 2.10 5.45 5.19
C GLN A 38 2.09 6.34 3.96
N ASN A 39 3.02 6.12 3.02
CA ASN A 39 3.03 6.84 1.76
C ASN A 39 1.81 6.52 0.89
N LEU A 40 1.39 5.25 0.84
CA LEU A 40 0.18 4.83 0.14
C LEU A 40 -1.07 5.51 0.73
N LEU A 41 -1.21 5.50 2.06
CA LEU A 41 -2.33 6.16 2.73
C LEU A 41 -2.36 7.67 2.44
N ARG A 42 -1.21 8.34 2.53
CA ARG A 42 -1.08 9.77 2.24
C ARG A 42 -1.48 10.11 0.80
N THR A 43 -0.90 9.43 -0.17
CA THR A 43 -1.16 9.68 -1.60
C THR A 43 -2.60 9.37 -1.99
N THR A 44 -3.17 8.30 -1.44
CA THR A 44 -4.58 7.94 -1.63
C THR A 44 -5.51 9.02 -1.09
N ASN A 45 -5.26 9.50 0.14
CA ASN A 45 -6.10 10.55 0.75
C ASN A 45 -6.00 11.87 -0.01
N ASN A 46 -4.79 12.23 -0.47
CA ASN A 46 -4.60 13.43 -1.29
C ASN A 46 -5.36 13.31 -2.63
N MET A 47 -5.33 12.15 -3.28
CA MET A 47 -6.05 11.91 -4.52
C MET A 47 -7.57 11.93 -4.30
N LEU A 48 -8.07 11.31 -3.23
CA LEU A 48 -9.49 11.33 -2.87
C LEU A 48 -9.98 12.75 -2.62
N GLU A 49 -9.22 13.54 -1.87
CA GLU A 49 -9.55 14.95 -1.60
C GLU A 49 -9.58 15.77 -2.89
N LYS A 50 -8.56 15.62 -3.75
CA LYS A 50 -8.51 16.26 -5.06
C LYS A 50 -9.71 15.86 -5.95
N ALA A 51 -10.07 14.57 -5.95
CA ALA A 51 -11.21 14.07 -6.69
C ALA A 51 -12.52 14.71 -6.20
N ARG A 52 -12.75 14.79 -4.87
CA ARG A 52 -13.93 15.45 -4.29
C ARG A 52 -14.02 16.92 -4.68
N GLN A 53 -12.90 17.64 -4.66
CA GLN A 53 -12.87 19.05 -5.04
C GLN A 53 -13.20 19.28 -6.52
N ILE A 54 -12.65 18.47 -7.41
CA ILE A 54 -12.89 18.59 -8.86
C ILE A 54 -14.29 18.09 -9.23
N LEU A 55 -14.73 16.99 -8.62
CA LEU A 55 -16.00 16.32 -8.88
C LEU A 55 -17.10 16.76 -7.92
N LYS A 56 -17.07 18.00 -7.42
CA LYS A 56 -18.00 18.52 -6.40
C LYS A 56 -19.50 18.41 -6.72
N HIS A 57 -19.87 18.22 -7.99
CA HIS A 57 -21.26 18.02 -8.44
C HIS A 57 -21.60 16.55 -8.68
N TYR A 58 -20.68 15.64 -8.38
CA TYR A 58 -20.86 14.19 -8.44
C TYR A 58 -20.99 13.67 -7.00
N PRO A 59 -21.82 12.65 -6.76
CA PRO A 59 -21.89 11.98 -5.47
C PRO A 59 -20.56 11.25 -5.18
N CYS A 60 -19.65 11.95 -4.51
CA CYS A 60 -18.28 11.49 -4.18
C CYS A 60 -17.99 11.49 -2.66
N THR A 61 -18.99 11.79 -1.84
CA THR A 61 -18.89 11.73 -0.37
C THR A 61 -19.10 10.30 0.13
N ALA A 62 -18.84 10.05 1.41
CA ALA A 62 -19.05 8.70 1.96
C ALA A 62 -20.55 8.39 2.08
N GLU A 63 -21.36 9.43 2.28
CA GLU A 63 -22.80 9.35 2.47
C GLU A 63 -23.56 9.15 1.14
N ASP A 64 -23.00 9.64 0.03
CA ASP A 64 -23.64 9.62 -1.28
C ASP A 64 -23.32 8.38 -2.13
N ILE A 65 -22.40 7.51 -1.68
CA ILE A 65 -21.89 6.37 -2.44
C ILE A 65 -22.28 5.06 -1.76
N ASP A 66 -22.80 4.11 -2.54
CA ASP A 66 -22.86 2.71 -2.11
C ASP A 66 -21.44 2.14 -1.99
N HIS A 67 -21.07 1.71 -0.79
CA HIS A 67 -19.72 1.26 -0.48
C HIS A 67 -19.48 -0.15 -1.03
N GLU A 68 -19.19 -0.24 -2.32
CA GLU A 68 -18.83 -1.51 -2.95
C GLU A 68 -17.39 -1.90 -2.60
N ASP A 69 -17.23 -3.02 -1.87
CA ASP A 69 -15.93 -3.64 -1.66
C ASP A 69 -15.61 -4.56 -2.85
N ILE A 70 -14.86 -4.03 -3.82
CA ILE A 70 -14.47 -4.79 -5.03
C ILE A 70 -13.66 -6.05 -4.73
N THR A 71 -13.11 -6.18 -3.52
CA THR A 71 -12.34 -7.34 -3.07
C THR A 71 -13.18 -8.35 -2.28
N GLY A 72 -14.44 -8.04 -1.95
CA GLY A 72 -15.25 -8.80 -0.98
C GLY A 72 -15.36 -10.30 -1.23
N ASP A 73 -15.63 -10.70 -2.48
CA ASP A 73 -15.76 -12.12 -2.86
C ASP A 73 -14.42 -12.78 -3.25
N LYS A 74 -13.34 -11.99 -3.32
CA LYS A 74 -12.07 -12.39 -3.94
C LYS A 74 -10.93 -12.52 -2.93
N THR A 75 -10.95 -11.71 -1.87
CA THR A 75 -9.95 -11.76 -0.80
C THR A 75 -10.62 -11.68 0.56
N SER A 76 -10.04 -12.38 1.53
CA SER A 76 -10.49 -12.37 2.91
C SER A 76 -9.60 -11.48 3.79
N THR A 77 -9.10 -10.34 3.28
CA THR A 77 -8.12 -9.50 3.99
C THR A 77 -8.58 -9.09 5.38
N LEU A 78 -9.86 -8.75 5.55
CA LEU A 78 -10.42 -8.39 6.87
C LEU A 78 -10.31 -9.53 7.89
N LYS A 79 -10.55 -10.76 7.45
CA LYS A 79 -10.47 -11.96 8.28
C LYS A 79 -9.02 -12.41 8.49
N ALA A 80 -8.21 -12.37 7.44
CA ALA A 80 -6.82 -12.83 7.46
C ALA A 80 -5.90 -11.92 8.29
N CYS A 81 -6.19 -10.62 8.32
CA CYS A 81 -5.37 -9.61 8.98
C CYS A 81 -5.77 -9.29 10.43
N LEU A 82 -6.65 -10.09 11.03
CA LEU A 82 -7.03 -9.90 12.42
C LEU A 82 -5.81 -10.19 13.34
N PRO A 83 -5.41 -9.24 14.21
CA PRO A 83 -4.33 -9.48 15.17
C PRO A 83 -4.58 -10.70 16.04
N LEU A 84 -3.52 -11.45 16.35
CA LEU A 84 -3.60 -12.70 17.12
C LEU A 84 -4.22 -12.50 18.51
N GLU A 85 -4.05 -11.32 19.10
CA GLU A 85 -4.62 -10.93 20.39
C GLU A 85 -6.15 -10.82 20.34
N LEU A 86 -6.73 -10.48 19.17
CA LEU A 86 -8.16 -10.36 18.97
C LEU A 86 -8.83 -11.68 18.57
N VAL A 87 -8.06 -12.62 18.02
CA VAL A 87 -8.54 -13.97 17.66
C VAL A 87 -8.89 -14.81 18.89
N LYS A 88 -8.20 -14.60 20.02
CA LYS A 88 -8.38 -15.37 21.27
C LYS A 88 -9.78 -15.27 21.89
N ASN A 89 -10.57 -14.27 21.50
CA ASN A 89 -11.91 -14.05 22.05
C ASN A 89 -13.02 -14.75 21.26
N GLU A 90 -12.70 -15.59 20.28
CA GLU A 90 -13.57 -16.45 19.44
C GLU A 90 -14.76 -15.77 18.71
N SER A 91 -15.09 -14.51 19.03
CA SER A 91 -16.25 -13.80 18.50
C SER A 91 -15.99 -13.05 17.19
N CYS A 92 -14.72 -12.82 16.85
CA CYS A 92 -14.32 -11.95 15.74
C CYS A 92 -14.02 -12.69 14.42
N LEU A 93 -14.46 -13.95 14.25
CA LEU A 93 -14.51 -14.80 13.03
C LEU A 93 -13.71 -16.13 13.14
N ALA A 94 -14.40 -17.26 12.93
CA ALA A 94 -13.79 -18.59 12.85
C ALA A 94 -12.97 -18.76 11.56
N SER A 95 -11.65 -18.95 11.69
CA SER A 95 -10.75 -19.13 10.54
C SER A 95 -10.53 -20.60 10.23
N ARG A 96 -10.93 -21.01 9.02
CA ARG A 96 -10.59 -22.30 8.42
C ARG A 96 -10.19 -21.96 6.98
N GLU A 97 -8.89 -22.02 6.66
CA GLU A 97 -8.39 -22.34 5.32
C GLU A 97 -6.87 -22.31 5.21
N THR A 98 -6.43 -23.07 4.20
CA THR A 98 -5.07 -23.50 3.86
C THR A 98 -4.58 -22.71 2.65
N ALA A 99 -3.39 -22.11 2.72
CA ALA A 99 -2.69 -21.63 1.53
C ALA A 99 -1.17 -21.84 1.64
N SER A 100 -0.54 -21.97 0.47
CA SER A 100 0.89 -22.23 0.27
C SER A 100 1.77 -21.11 0.83
N LEU A 101 2.86 -21.49 1.48
CA LEU A 101 3.70 -20.60 2.29
C LEU A 101 4.83 -19.98 1.46
N THR A 102 4.69 -18.69 1.12
CA THR A 102 5.84 -17.83 0.80
C THR A 102 6.02 -16.82 1.94
N ARG A 103 7.22 -16.77 2.54
CA ARG A 103 7.50 -15.84 3.63
C ARG A 103 7.61 -14.41 3.09
N GLY A 104 6.62 -13.56 3.39
CA GLY A 104 6.63 -12.14 2.99
C GLY A 104 7.75 -11.35 3.68
N SER A 105 8.36 -10.40 2.96
CA SER A 105 9.51 -9.60 3.41
C SER A 105 9.22 -8.66 4.57
N CYS A 106 7.95 -8.31 4.80
CA CYS A 106 7.52 -7.41 5.87
C CYS A 106 7.35 -8.08 7.23
N LEU A 107 7.48 -9.42 7.32
CA LEU A 107 7.27 -10.16 8.57
C LEU A 107 8.49 -10.03 9.50
N PRO A 108 8.35 -9.46 10.71
CA PRO A 108 9.41 -9.51 11.70
C PRO A 108 9.54 -10.92 12.30
N PRO A 109 10.73 -11.30 12.82
CA PRO A 109 10.94 -12.63 13.39
C PRO A 109 9.97 -13.00 14.52
N ARG A 110 9.58 -12.02 15.37
CA ARG A 110 8.73 -12.25 16.55
C ARG A 110 7.23 -12.40 16.25
N LYS A 111 6.76 -11.93 15.10
CA LYS A 111 5.33 -11.98 14.69
C LYS A 111 5.11 -12.85 13.45
N THR A 112 6.05 -13.76 13.17
CA THR A 112 5.93 -14.71 12.05
C THR A 112 4.90 -15.79 12.44
N SER A 113 3.72 -15.77 11.83
CA SER A 113 2.69 -16.80 11.97
C SER A 113 2.03 -17.10 10.61
N LEU A 114 1.42 -18.29 10.46
CA LEU A 114 0.67 -18.64 9.24
C LEU A 114 -0.42 -17.61 8.94
N MET A 115 -1.16 -17.16 9.96
CA MET A 115 -2.18 -16.12 9.83
C MET A 115 -1.60 -14.82 9.26
N MET A 116 -0.43 -14.39 9.75
CA MET A 116 0.16 -13.15 9.28
C MET A 116 0.72 -13.26 7.86
N THR A 117 1.21 -14.44 7.46
CA THR A 117 1.57 -14.69 6.06
C THR A 117 0.35 -14.61 5.15
N LEU A 118 -0.79 -15.19 5.56
CA LEU A 118 -2.05 -15.09 4.83
C LEU A 118 -2.51 -13.64 4.71
N CYS A 119 -2.45 -12.87 5.81
CA CYS A 119 -2.76 -11.44 5.79
C CYS A 119 -1.96 -10.70 4.73
N LEU A 120 -0.63 -10.85 4.72
CA LEU A 120 0.22 -10.17 3.74
C LEU A 120 -0.08 -10.61 2.30
N SER A 121 -0.42 -11.88 2.09
CA SER A 121 -0.85 -12.38 0.77
C SER A 121 -2.17 -11.75 0.34
N SER A 122 -3.16 -11.65 1.24
CA SER A 122 -4.44 -11.01 0.92
C SER A 122 -4.27 -9.51 0.64
N ILE A 123 -3.39 -8.82 1.39
CA ILE A 123 -3.04 -7.42 1.12
C ILE A 123 -2.42 -7.28 -0.28
N TYR A 124 -1.52 -8.18 -0.68
CA TYR A 124 -0.91 -8.13 -2.01
C TYR A 124 -1.96 -8.26 -3.13
N GLU A 125 -2.89 -9.20 -2.99
CA GLU A 125 -3.97 -9.39 -3.97
C GLU A 125 -4.94 -8.20 -4.02
N ASP A 126 -5.26 -7.59 -2.88
CA ASP A 126 -6.03 -6.34 -2.83
C ASP A 126 -5.32 -5.24 -3.64
N LEU A 127 -4.03 -5.01 -3.36
CA LEU A 127 -3.24 -3.98 -4.04
C LEU A 127 -3.19 -4.22 -5.54
N LYS A 128 -3.01 -5.47 -5.98
CA LYS A 128 -3.00 -5.86 -7.39
C LYS A 128 -4.33 -5.55 -8.08
N MET A 129 -5.45 -5.86 -7.43
CA MET A 129 -6.78 -5.60 -7.99
C MET A 129 -7.07 -4.11 -8.12
N TYR A 130 -6.84 -3.35 -7.05
CA TYR A 130 -7.00 -1.89 -7.08
C TYR A 130 -6.06 -1.25 -8.12
N GLN A 131 -4.84 -1.74 -8.25
CA GLN A 131 -3.91 -1.26 -9.27
C GLN A 131 -4.48 -1.42 -10.69
N THR A 132 -5.00 -2.61 -11.02
CA THR A 132 -5.58 -2.88 -12.34
C THR A 132 -6.77 -1.96 -12.62
N GLU A 133 -7.68 -1.80 -11.66
CA GLU A 133 -8.85 -0.92 -11.80
C GLU A 133 -8.46 0.55 -11.98
N PHE A 134 -7.50 1.04 -11.19
CA PHE A 134 -7.03 2.42 -11.30
C PHE A 134 -6.29 2.69 -12.63
N LYS A 135 -5.54 1.72 -13.14
CA LYS A 135 -4.90 1.83 -14.48
C LYS A 135 -5.95 1.90 -15.58
N ALA A 136 -6.96 1.03 -15.55
CA ALA A 136 -8.05 1.04 -16.53
C ALA A 136 -8.83 2.37 -16.53
N ILE A 137 -9.19 2.88 -15.35
CA ILE A 137 -9.87 4.19 -15.25
C ILE A 137 -8.97 5.31 -15.74
N ASN A 138 -7.67 5.29 -15.43
CA ASN A 138 -6.75 6.32 -15.89
C ASN A 138 -6.64 6.35 -17.42
N GLU A 139 -6.64 5.18 -18.08
CA GLU A 139 -6.69 5.08 -19.54
C GLU A 139 -8.00 5.67 -20.10
N GLU A 140 -9.15 5.34 -19.52
CA GLU A 140 -10.46 5.88 -19.93
C GLU A 140 -10.54 7.41 -19.75
N LEU A 141 -9.98 7.96 -18.66
CA LEU A 141 -9.94 9.40 -18.43
C LEU A 141 -9.07 10.15 -19.45
N LEU A 142 -7.99 9.51 -19.93
CA LEU A 142 -7.07 10.07 -20.91
C LEU A 142 -7.64 10.04 -22.34
N ASP A 143 -8.31 8.95 -22.74
CA ASP A 143 -8.86 8.77 -24.10
C ASP A 143 -9.98 9.76 -24.44
N HIS A 144 -10.84 10.07 -23.48
CA HIS A 144 -12.05 10.86 -23.74
C HIS A 144 -11.89 12.38 -23.74
N ASN A 145 -10.66 12.94 -23.82
CA ASN A 145 -10.41 14.39 -23.59
C ASN A 145 -10.96 14.90 -22.23
N GLN A 146 -11.21 14.01 -21.27
CA GLN A 146 -11.84 14.30 -19.98
C GLN A 146 -10.82 14.73 -18.91
N LYS A 147 -9.92 15.66 -19.26
CA LYS A 147 -8.83 16.14 -18.38
C LYS A 147 -9.28 16.88 -17.11
N GLN A 148 -10.55 16.83 -16.74
CA GLN A 148 -11.01 17.40 -15.47
C GLN A 148 -10.30 16.72 -14.30
N VAL A 149 -10.21 15.38 -14.31
CA VAL A 149 -9.53 14.61 -13.26
C VAL A 149 -8.43 13.78 -13.89
N VAL A 150 -7.24 13.85 -13.29
CA VAL A 150 -6.09 13.00 -13.63
C VAL A 150 -5.71 12.27 -12.36
N LEU A 151 -5.60 10.94 -12.46
CA LEU A 151 -5.15 10.11 -11.36
C LEU A 151 -3.70 10.44 -11.02
N ASP A 152 -3.39 10.60 -9.74
CA ASP A 152 -2.04 10.93 -9.29
C ASP A 152 -1.09 9.74 -9.52
N GLU A 153 -0.07 9.93 -10.35
CA GLU A 153 0.98 8.92 -10.60
C GLU A 153 1.71 8.52 -9.31
N ASN A 154 1.81 9.42 -8.33
CA ASN A 154 2.40 9.11 -7.03
C ASN A 154 1.60 8.05 -6.27
N MET A 155 0.27 8.03 -6.44
CA MET A 155 -0.59 7.03 -5.84
C MET A 155 -0.37 5.66 -6.48
N LEU A 156 -0.37 5.58 -7.81
CA LEU A 156 -0.06 4.33 -8.53
C LEU A 156 1.33 3.80 -8.16
N THR A 157 2.33 4.69 -8.12
CA THR A 157 3.70 4.35 -7.71
C THR A 157 3.76 3.87 -6.26
N ALA A 158 2.95 4.42 -5.36
CA ALA A 158 2.90 3.98 -3.98
C ALA A 158 2.33 2.55 -3.86
N ILE A 159 1.35 2.19 -4.70
CA ILE A 159 0.83 0.82 -4.80
C ILE A 159 1.95 -0.12 -5.24
N ASP A 160 2.65 0.21 -6.34
CA ASP A 160 3.76 -0.59 -6.88
C ASP A 160 4.86 -0.82 -5.83
N LYS A 161 5.29 0.24 -5.14
CA LYS A 161 6.34 0.15 -4.12
C LYS A 161 5.94 -0.74 -2.96
N LEU A 162 4.69 -0.66 -2.51
CA LEU A 162 4.23 -1.52 -1.42
C LEU A 162 4.10 -2.98 -1.88
N MET A 163 3.58 -3.23 -3.07
CA MET A 163 3.53 -4.59 -3.66
C MET A 163 4.94 -5.20 -3.76
N GLN A 164 5.91 -4.44 -4.26
CA GLN A 164 7.32 -4.87 -4.34
C GLN A 164 7.92 -5.13 -2.95
N ALA A 165 7.58 -4.30 -1.96
CA ALA A 165 8.07 -4.49 -0.59
C ALA A 165 7.47 -5.72 0.09
N LEU A 166 6.27 -6.15 -0.31
CA LEU A 166 5.63 -7.37 0.18
C LEU A 166 6.24 -8.65 -0.39
N ASN A 167 6.80 -8.56 -1.61
CA ASN A 167 7.49 -9.62 -2.38
C ASN A 167 7.20 -11.06 -1.90
N LEU A 168 6.01 -11.52 -2.26
CA LEU A 168 5.63 -12.91 -2.29
C LEU A 168 5.86 -13.33 -3.75
N ASN A 169 6.88 -14.16 -4.02
CA ASN A 169 7.22 -14.57 -5.40
C ASN A 169 5.97 -15.01 -6.18
N GLY A 170 5.62 -14.34 -7.28
CA GLY A 170 4.53 -14.80 -8.16
C GLY A 170 4.10 -13.80 -9.22
N GLU A 171 4.33 -14.19 -10.47
CA GLU A 171 3.90 -13.58 -11.74
C GLU A 171 2.67 -12.64 -11.71
N THR A 172 2.86 -11.47 -12.31
CA THR A 172 1.78 -10.63 -12.81
C THR A 172 1.13 -11.30 -14.03
N LEU A 173 0.05 -12.06 -13.81
CA LEU A 173 -0.82 -12.45 -14.90
C LEU A 173 -1.64 -11.21 -15.34
N PRO A 174 -1.61 -10.81 -16.62
CA PRO A 174 -2.45 -9.73 -17.12
C PRO A 174 -3.91 -10.17 -17.03
N GLN A 175 -4.70 -9.48 -16.21
CA GLN A 175 -6.15 -9.66 -16.22
C GLN A 175 -6.70 -8.71 -17.28
N SER A 176 -7.38 -9.27 -18.28
CA SER A 176 -7.98 -8.52 -19.37
C SER A 176 -9.11 -7.63 -18.82
N PRO A 177 -9.10 -6.31 -19.08
CA PRO A 177 -10.20 -5.45 -18.70
C PRO A 177 -11.46 -5.87 -19.48
N SER A 178 -12.60 -5.96 -18.78
CA SER A 178 -13.90 -6.05 -19.45
C SER A 178 -14.18 -4.71 -20.10
N LEU A 179 -14.05 -4.65 -21.43
CA LEU A 179 -14.36 -3.46 -22.23
C LEU A 179 -15.88 -3.30 -22.33
N GLU A 180 -16.45 -2.52 -21.40
CA GLU A 180 -17.66 -1.75 -21.67
C GLU A 180 -17.23 -0.31 -21.90
N VAL A 181 -17.63 0.30 -23.02
CA VAL A 181 -17.37 1.72 -23.30
C VAL A 181 -18.17 2.53 -22.28
N ALA A 182 -17.52 2.91 -21.19
CA ALA A 182 -18.17 3.56 -20.07
C ALA A 182 -18.45 5.04 -20.37
N ASN A 183 -19.69 5.47 -20.15
CA ASN A 183 -20.08 6.88 -20.21
C ASN A 183 -19.15 7.73 -19.29
N PRO A 184 -18.64 8.89 -19.74
CA PRO A 184 -17.89 9.86 -18.93
C PRO A 184 -18.34 10.03 -17.48
N TYR A 185 -19.66 10.13 -17.26
CA TYR A 185 -20.23 10.27 -15.93
C TYR A 185 -19.99 9.02 -15.06
N LYS A 186 -20.18 7.83 -15.65
CA LYS A 186 -19.97 6.55 -14.97
C LYS A 186 -18.50 6.33 -14.60
N VAL A 187 -17.56 6.71 -15.46
CA VAL A 187 -16.12 6.62 -15.18
C VAL A 187 -15.74 7.47 -13.96
N LYS A 188 -16.22 8.71 -13.90
CA LYS A 188 -15.97 9.62 -12.76
C LYS A 188 -16.61 9.11 -11.47
N MET A 189 -17.82 8.58 -11.55
CA MET A 189 -18.48 7.94 -10.41
C MET A 189 -17.70 6.73 -9.91
N LYS A 190 -17.30 5.84 -10.82
CA LYS A 190 -16.49 4.65 -10.51
C LYS A 190 -15.18 5.05 -9.84
N LEU A 191 -14.51 6.10 -10.32
CA LEU A 191 -13.30 6.63 -9.68
C LEU A 191 -13.55 7.03 -8.22
N CYS A 192 -14.64 7.75 -7.93
CA CYS A 192 -14.95 8.16 -6.55
C CYS A 192 -15.24 6.96 -5.64
N ILE A 193 -16.02 5.99 -6.12
CA ILE A 193 -16.32 4.74 -5.40
C ILE A 193 -15.01 4.02 -5.05
N LEU A 194 -14.14 3.83 -6.04
CA LEU A 194 -12.86 3.15 -5.83
C LEU A 194 -11.93 3.91 -4.90
N LEU A 195 -11.82 5.24 -5.02
CA LEU A 195 -10.95 6.03 -4.13
C LEU A 195 -11.42 5.98 -2.67
N GLN A 196 -12.73 5.98 -2.44
CA GLN A 196 -13.32 5.82 -1.10
C GLN A 196 -13.00 4.45 -0.52
N ALA A 197 -13.35 3.38 -1.24
CA ALA A 197 -13.10 2.00 -0.82
C ALA A 197 -11.60 1.75 -0.59
N PHE A 198 -10.76 2.24 -1.49
CA PHE A 198 -9.32 2.09 -1.38
C PHE A 198 -8.71 2.88 -0.22
N SER A 199 -9.22 4.08 0.10
CA SER A 199 -8.79 4.83 1.29
C SER A 199 -9.02 4.02 2.57
N ILE A 200 -10.18 3.36 2.70
CA ILE A 200 -10.48 2.46 3.83
C ILE A 200 -9.52 1.27 3.87
N ARG A 201 -9.25 0.66 2.71
CA ARG A 201 -8.29 -0.45 2.60
C ARG A 201 -6.87 0.00 2.96
N ALA A 202 -6.43 1.18 2.52
CA ALA A 202 -5.13 1.74 2.84
C ALA A 202 -4.97 2.01 4.36
N VAL A 203 -6.03 2.45 5.04
CA VAL A 203 -6.04 2.55 6.51
C VAL A 203 -5.81 1.19 7.15
N THR A 204 -6.51 0.14 6.67
CA THR A 204 -6.35 -1.23 7.19
C THR A 204 -4.93 -1.74 6.98
N ILE A 205 -4.37 -1.58 5.79
CA ILE A 205 -2.98 -1.94 5.47
C ILE A 205 -2.00 -1.21 6.39
N ASN A 206 -2.18 0.10 6.57
CA ASN A 206 -1.30 0.90 7.44
C ASN A 206 -1.38 0.45 8.91
N ARG A 207 -2.56 0.05 9.40
CA ARG A 207 -2.73 -0.52 10.75
C ARG A 207 -1.95 -1.84 10.89
N VAL A 208 -2.04 -2.72 9.90
CA VAL A 208 -1.28 -3.99 9.87
C VAL A 208 0.23 -3.71 9.87
N MET A 209 0.73 -2.84 8.99
CA MET A 209 2.17 -2.54 8.95
C MET A 209 2.65 -1.88 10.24
N SER A 210 1.83 -1.03 10.86
CA SER A 210 2.13 -0.42 12.16
C SER A 210 2.20 -1.49 13.26
N TYR A 211 1.28 -2.45 13.25
CA TYR A 211 1.32 -3.60 14.16
C TYR A 211 2.57 -4.46 13.92
N LEU A 212 2.96 -4.72 12.67
CA LEU A 212 4.16 -5.51 12.39
C LEU A 212 5.44 -4.80 12.80
N ASN A 213 5.48 -3.48 12.70
CA ASN A 213 6.65 -2.71 13.09
C ASN A 213 6.76 -2.47 14.61
N SER A 214 5.63 -2.50 15.35
CA SER A 214 5.67 -2.38 16.80
C SER A 214 6.29 -3.64 17.44
N SER A 215 7.35 -3.46 18.23
CA SER A 215 8.11 -4.53 18.88
C SER A 215 7.46 -5.05 20.15
#